data_AF-A0A9W9R5V2-F1
#
_entry.id   AF-A0A9W9R5V2-F1
#
_cell.length_a   1.000
_cell.length_b   1.000
_cell.length_c   1.000
_cell.angle_alpha   90.00
_cell.angle_beta   90.00
_cell.angle_gamma   90.00
#
_symmetry.space_group_name_H-M   'P 1'
#
loop_
_entity.id
_entity.type
_entity.pdbx_description
1 polymer ?
#
loop_
_entity_poly.entity_id
_entity_poly.type
_entity_poly.pdbx_seq_one_letter_code
_entity_poly.pdbx_strand_id
1 'polypeptide(L)'
;MPLYEFEHAIALTEPHKQAIAHGITDFHAITFNAPRYIVNCRFIDISSGPLSDTFVGGKRRHTNRLFVTLRSGTGRTSDQLRVLIDSVNSIWDNIAGGSGWESQLRGIYIKGSIDAAKEGGFHLPMPGYFEQWVKDNTSRFQSMAAEGDPDFIQLVDEIKTRPEFQI
;
A
#
# COMPACT_ATOMS: atom_id res chain seq x y z
N MET A 1 3.69 -7.48 1.20
CA MET A 1 3.49 -6.50 2.28
C MET A 1 4.25 -5.23 1.98
N PRO A 2 3.50 -4.22 1.55
CA PRO A 2 3.92 -2.82 1.55
C PRO A 2 3.30 -2.03 2.71
N LEU A 3 3.97 -0.96 3.11
CA LEU A 3 3.38 0.14 3.88
C LEU A 3 3.41 1.40 3.00
N TYR A 4 2.25 1.94 2.65
CA TYR A 4 2.11 3.20 1.92
C TYR A 4 1.71 4.30 2.91
N GLU A 5 2.63 5.21 3.19
CA GLU A 5 2.44 6.31 4.15
C GLU A 5 2.34 7.63 3.40
N PHE A 6 1.13 8.17 3.33
CA PHE A 6 0.83 9.46 2.73
C PHE A 6 0.89 10.55 3.78
N GLU A 7 1.89 11.41 3.70
CA GLU A 7 1.88 12.68 4.40
C GLU A 7 1.17 13.71 3.52
N HIS A 8 0.05 14.26 3.99
CA HIS A 8 -0.75 15.20 3.22
C HIS A 8 -0.84 16.56 3.94
N ALA A 9 -0.54 17.63 3.20
CA ALA A 9 -0.70 19.01 3.64
C ALA A 9 -2.00 19.64 3.13
N ILE A 10 -2.71 18.93 2.23
CA ILE A 10 -4.05 19.29 1.76
C ILE A 10 -5.13 18.59 2.59
N ALA A 11 -6.35 19.14 2.57
CA ALA A 11 -7.50 18.49 3.15
C ALA A 11 -7.90 17.26 2.32
N LEU A 12 -7.84 16.07 2.92
CA LEU A 12 -8.35 14.84 2.34
C LEU A 12 -9.64 14.43 3.07
N THR A 13 -10.72 14.29 2.32
CA THR A 13 -11.99 13.74 2.82
C THR A 13 -11.86 12.22 3.00
N GLU A 14 -12.75 11.62 3.77
CA GLU A 14 -12.78 10.17 3.93
C GLU A 14 -12.96 9.44 2.58
N PRO A 15 -13.86 9.89 1.66
CA PRO A 15 -13.93 9.33 0.31
C PRO A 15 -12.62 9.40 -0.48
N HIS A 16 -11.84 10.49 -0.35
CA HIS A 16 -10.53 10.56 -1.02
C HIS A 16 -9.57 9.50 -0.47
N LYS A 17 -9.47 9.38 0.87
CA LYS A 17 -8.59 8.41 1.52
C LYS A 17 -8.97 6.98 1.15
N GLN A 18 -10.27 6.67 1.17
CA GLN A 18 -10.79 5.36 0.80
C GLN A 18 -10.50 5.04 -0.66
N ALA A 19 -10.74 5.98 -1.59
CA ALA A 19 -10.47 5.76 -3.01
C ALA A 19 -8.97 5.55 -3.29
N ILE A 20 -8.09 6.33 -2.64
CA ILE A 20 -6.64 6.16 -2.75
C ILE A 20 -6.23 4.78 -2.20
N ALA A 21 -6.67 4.43 -0.99
CA ALA A 21 -6.33 3.15 -0.37
C ALA A 21 -6.80 1.97 -1.23
N HIS A 22 -8.00 2.04 -1.80
CA HIS A 22 -8.54 1.02 -2.69
C HIS A 22 -7.68 0.88 -3.95
N GLY A 23 -7.40 1.99 -4.64
CA GLY A 23 -6.59 1.99 -5.86
C GLY A 23 -5.17 1.46 -5.65
N ILE A 24 -4.53 1.83 -4.53
CA ILE A 24 -3.21 1.32 -4.15
C ILE A 24 -3.27 -0.19 -3.85
N THR A 25 -4.30 -0.63 -3.13
CA THR A 25 -4.51 -2.03 -2.78
C THR A 25 -4.73 -2.89 -4.01
N ASP A 26 -5.60 -2.47 -4.92
CA ASP A 26 -5.81 -3.11 -6.23
C ASP A 26 -4.50 -3.24 -7.01
N PHE A 27 -3.85 -2.11 -7.23
CA PHE A 27 -2.62 -2.05 -8.01
C PHE A 27 -1.56 -2.99 -7.42
N HIS A 28 -1.33 -2.95 -6.11
CA HIS A 28 -0.30 -3.77 -5.49
C HIS A 28 -0.67 -5.26 -5.50
N ALA A 29 -1.91 -5.60 -5.15
CA ALA A 29 -2.38 -6.98 -5.08
C ALA A 29 -2.28 -7.68 -6.45
N ILE A 30 -2.65 -6.98 -7.51
CA ILE A 30 -2.60 -7.48 -8.90
C ILE A 30 -1.15 -7.54 -9.39
N THR A 31 -0.37 -6.49 -9.19
CA THR A 31 1.01 -6.42 -9.73
C THR A 31 1.93 -7.48 -9.11
N PHE A 32 1.68 -7.88 -7.86
CA PHE A 32 2.57 -8.75 -7.10
C PHE A 32 1.93 -10.09 -6.67
N ASN A 33 0.75 -10.44 -7.21
CA ASN A 33 -0.02 -11.63 -6.84
C ASN A 33 -0.16 -11.80 -5.32
N ALA A 34 -0.33 -10.68 -4.61
CA ALA A 34 -0.38 -10.64 -3.16
C ALA A 34 -1.84 -10.57 -2.69
N PRO A 35 -2.20 -11.22 -1.57
CA PRO A 35 -3.47 -10.98 -0.88
C PRO A 35 -3.70 -9.49 -0.61
N ARG A 36 -4.95 -9.00 -0.63
CA ARG A 36 -5.21 -7.57 -0.43
C ARG A 36 -4.98 -7.12 1.00
N TYR A 37 -5.31 -7.97 1.97
CA TYR A 37 -5.27 -7.63 3.40
C TYR A 37 -3.86 -7.22 3.90
N ILE A 38 -2.79 -7.60 3.19
CA ILE A 38 -1.41 -7.26 3.57
C ILE A 38 -0.92 -5.91 3.02
N VAL A 39 -1.79 -5.16 2.32
CA VAL A 39 -1.48 -3.85 1.73
C VAL A 39 -1.97 -2.76 2.68
N ASN A 40 -1.02 -2.13 3.37
CA ASN A 40 -1.35 -1.13 4.38
C ASN A 40 -1.22 0.28 3.78
N CYS A 41 -2.26 1.10 3.95
CA CYS A 41 -2.23 2.53 3.62
C CYS A 41 -2.46 3.35 4.90
N ARG A 42 -1.59 4.33 5.15
CA ARG A 42 -1.73 5.26 6.28
C ARG A 42 -1.71 6.71 5.77
N PHE A 43 -2.67 7.50 6.20
CA PHE A 43 -2.75 8.93 5.90
C PHE A 43 -2.39 9.73 7.15
N ILE A 44 -1.42 10.62 7.00
CA ILE A 44 -0.85 11.45 8.07
C ILE A 44 -1.09 12.90 7.69
N ASP A 45 -1.96 13.57 8.43
CA ASP A 45 -2.20 15.00 8.25
C ASP A 45 -1.01 15.79 8.79
N ILE A 46 -0.35 16.51 7.89
CA ILE A 46 0.78 17.40 8.20
C ILE A 46 0.46 18.86 7.88
N SER A 47 -0.82 19.19 7.64
CA SER A 47 -1.27 20.56 7.36
C SER A 47 -1.15 21.48 8.58
N SER A 48 -1.18 20.90 9.80
CA SER A 48 -1.08 21.63 11.05
C SER A 48 -0.44 20.77 12.16
N GLY A 49 -0.19 21.38 13.31
CA GLY A 49 0.33 20.69 14.50
C GLY A 49 1.82 20.30 14.41
N PRO A 50 2.30 19.41 15.29
CA PRO A 50 3.72 19.11 15.45
C PRO A 50 4.41 18.52 14.20
N LEU A 51 3.64 17.93 13.29
CA LEU A 51 4.16 17.34 12.04
C LEU A 51 4.23 18.35 10.88
N SER A 52 3.72 19.58 11.06
CA SER A 52 3.68 20.60 10.00
C SER A 52 5.01 21.34 9.76
N ASP A 53 6.04 21.06 10.56
CA ASP A 53 7.38 21.63 10.44
C ASP A 53 8.19 21.01 9.29
N THR A 54 7.67 21.15 8.07
CA THR A 54 8.35 20.73 6.85
C THR A 54 9.09 21.90 6.20
N PHE A 55 10.37 21.69 5.92
CA PHE A 55 11.25 22.66 5.26
C PHE A 55 11.89 22.03 4.02
N VAL A 56 11.83 22.73 2.89
CA VAL A 56 12.46 22.32 1.62
C VAL A 56 13.36 23.45 1.16
N GLY A 57 14.64 23.15 0.94
CA GLY A 57 15.65 24.17 0.61
C GLY A 57 15.78 25.25 1.70
N GLY A 58 15.64 24.86 2.97
CA GLY A 58 15.72 25.78 4.11
C GLY A 58 14.50 26.69 4.31
N LYS A 59 13.44 26.54 3.50
CA LYS A 59 12.21 27.35 3.62
C LYS A 59 11.05 26.48 4.05
N ARG A 60 10.20 27.00 4.94
CA ARG A 60 8.95 26.33 5.34
C ARG A 60 8.09 26.08 4.10
N ARG A 61 7.56 24.87 4.00
CA ARG A 61 6.71 24.43 2.89
C ARG A 61 5.59 23.52 3.40
N HIS A 62 4.50 23.49 2.65
CA HIS A 62 3.38 22.57 2.84
C HIS A 62 3.33 21.73 1.57
N THR A 63 3.72 20.46 1.70
CA THR A 63 3.92 19.58 0.54
C THR A 63 3.46 18.18 0.88
N ASN A 64 2.75 17.54 -0.04
CA ASN A 64 2.37 16.14 0.12
C ASN A 64 3.55 15.24 -0.26
N ARG A 65 3.74 14.14 0.47
CA ARG A 65 4.79 13.15 0.23
C ARG A 65 4.25 11.75 0.44
N LEU A 66 4.79 10.80 -0.32
CA LEU A 66 4.52 9.38 -0.14
C LEU A 66 5.81 8.67 0.23
N PHE A 67 5.77 7.92 1.33
CA PHE A 67 6.79 6.95 1.67
C PHE A 67 6.23 5.55 1.47
N VAL A 68 6.92 4.74 0.68
CA VAL A 68 6.55 3.35 0.43
C VAL A 68 7.63 2.47 1.04
N THR A 69 7.26 1.70 2.05
CA THR A 69 8.14 0.69 2.64
C THR A 69 7.82 -0.67 2.06
N LEU A 70 8.82 -1.31 1.45
CA LEU A 70 8.72 -2.61 0.80
C LEU A 70 9.65 -3.63 1.47
N ARG A 71 9.40 -4.91 1.17
CA ARG A 71 10.31 -6.01 1.48
C ARG A 71 11.72 -5.73 0.93
N SER A 72 12.74 -5.94 1.76
CA SER A 72 14.15 -5.93 1.36
C SER A 72 14.48 -7.16 0.51
N GLY A 73 15.62 -7.15 -0.19
CA GLY A 73 16.18 -8.35 -0.82
C GLY A 73 15.39 -8.93 -2.02
N THR A 74 14.42 -8.19 -2.56
CA THR A 74 13.55 -8.70 -3.64
C THR A 74 14.17 -8.63 -5.04
N GLY A 75 15.38 -8.07 -5.17
CA GLY A 75 16.04 -7.89 -6.47
C GLY A 75 15.28 -7.01 -7.47
N ARG A 76 14.38 -6.13 -7.00
CA ARG A 76 13.60 -5.23 -7.89
C ARG A 76 14.56 -4.32 -8.65
N THR A 77 14.36 -4.20 -9.95
CA THR A 77 15.14 -3.31 -10.79
C THR A 77 14.70 -1.85 -10.61
N SER A 78 15.58 -0.90 -10.96
CA SER A 78 15.25 0.51 -10.95
C SER A 78 14.02 0.84 -11.81
N ASP A 79 13.82 0.13 -12.92
CA ASP A 79 12.66 0.35 -13.80
C ASP A 79 11.36 -0.15 -13.17
N GLN A 80 11.39 -1.30 -12.50
CA GLN A 80 10.23 -1.77 -11.72
C GLN A 80 9.86 -0.79 -10.61
N LEU A 81 10.84 -0.17 -9.96
CA LEU A 81 10.60 0.85 -8.94
C LEU A 81 10.06 2.15 -9.53
N ARG A 82 10.50 2.56 -10.74
CA ARG A 82 9.91 3.71 -11.45
C ARG A 82 8.47 3.47 -11.84
N VAL A 83 8.15 2.31 -12.41
CA VAL A 83 6.76 1.93 -12.73
C VAL A 83 5.87 1.96 -11.49
N LEU A 84 6.38 1.47 -10.35
CA LEU A 84 5.68 1.56 -9.07
C LEU A 84 5.40 3.03 -8.70
N ILE A 85 6.41 3.90 -8.75
CA ILE A 85 6.31 5.33 -8.45
C ILE A 85 5.26 6.00 -9.35
N ASP A 86 5.34 5.78 -10.66
CA ASP A 86 4.45 6.44 -11.63
C ASP A 86 2.99 5.96 -11.47
N SER A 87 2.80 4.68 -11.15
CA SER A 87 1.47 4.10 -10.93
C SER A 87 0.80 4.66 -9.68
N VAL A 88 1.53 4.73 -8.56
CA VAL A 88 0.98 5.28 -7.31
C VAL A 88 0.79 6.79 -7.39
N ASN A 89 1.68 7.50 -8.11
CA ASN A 89 1.49 8.92 -8.38
C ASN A 89 0.23 9.18 -9.19
N SER A 90 -0.01 8.37 -10.23
CA SER A 90 -1.21 8.49 -11.07
C SER A 90 -2.50 8.25 -10.28
N ILE A 91 -2.50 7.29 -9.35
CA ILE A 91 -3.64 7.05 -8.44
C ILE A 91 -3.91 8.30 -7.59
N TRP A 92 -2.87 8.88 -7.00
CA TRP A 92 -3.01 10.13 -6.24
C TRP A 92 -3.53 11.26 -7.11
N ASP A 93 -2.92 11.48 -8.28
CA ASP A 93 -3.25 12.63 -9.14
C ASP A 93 -4.70 12.60 -9.61
N ASN A 94 -5.23 11.42 -9.92
CA ASN A 94 -6.62 11.23 -10.33
C ASN A 94 -7.65 11.50 -9.23
N ILE A 95 -7.25 11.38 -7.95
CA ILE A 95 -8.19 11.45 -6.81
C ILE A 95 -8.02 12.76 -6.03
N ALA A 96 -6.78 13.17 -5.79
CA ALA A 96 -6.41 14.27 -4.93
C ALA A 96 -5.47 15.31 -5.59
N GLY A 97 -4.98 15.04 -6.81
CA GLY A 97 -3.95 15.84 -7.48
C GLY A 97 -4.33 17.28 -7.79
N GLY A 98 -5.63 17.60 -7.88
CA GLY A 98 -6.14 18.95 -8.13
C GLY A 98 -5.52 19.62 -9.37
N SER A 99 -5.63 20.94 -9.46
CA SER A 99 -5.06 21.73 -10.57
C SER A 99 -3.73 22.44 -10.24
N GLY A 100 -3.32 22.40 -8.97
CA GLY A 100 -2.13 23.10 -8.46
C GLY A 100 -1.01 22.14 -8.05
N TRP A 101 0.21 22.65 -7.96
CA TRP A 101 1.34 21.85 -7.48
C TRP A 101 1.23 21.54 -5.98
N GLU A 102 0.44 22.32 -5.24
CA GLU A 102 0.16 22.16 -3.82
C GLU A 102 -0.61 20.88 -3.50
N SER A 103 -1.43 20.40 -4.46
CA SER A 103 -2.22 19.18 -4.33
C SER A 103 -1.52 17.92 -4.87
N GLN A 104 -0.39 18.09 -5.56
CA GLN A 104 0.43 16.98 -6.08
C GLN A 104 1.32 16.38 -4.98
N LEU A 105 1.76 15.14 -5.19
CA LEU A 105 2.86 14.56 -4.42
C LEU A 105 4.18 15.22 -4.87
N ARG A 106 4.86 15.89 -3.93
CA ARG A 106 6.15 16.56 -4.19
C ARG A 106 7.33 15.62 -4.06
N GLY A 107 7.12 14.45 -3.45
CA GLY A 107 8.14 13.42 -3.33
C GLY A 107 7.50 12.06 -3.08
N ILE A 108 8.05 11.05 -3.76
CA ILE A 108 7.71 9.65 -3.57
C ILE A 108 9.01 8.91 -3.29
N TYR A 109 9.08 8.25 -2.14
CA TYR A 109 10.31 7.61 -1.65
C TYR A 109 10.05 6.13 -1.39
N ILE A 110 10.81 5.27 -2.07
CA ILE A 110 10.75 3.82 -1.84
C ILE A 110 11.86 3.40 -0.85
N LYS A 111 11.49 2.68 0.20
CA LYS A 111 12.38 2.13 1.23
C LYS A 111 12.29 0.60 1.20
N GLY A 112 13.40 -0.10 0.93
CA GLY A 112 13.44 -1.56 0.98
C GLY A 112 13.97 -2.06 2.33
N SER A 113 13.13 -2.12 3.36
CA SER A 113 13.59 -2.33 4.75
C SER A 113 12.80 -3.35 5.57
N ILE A 114 11.81 -4.04 4.99
CA ILE A 114 11.09 -5.10 5.71
C ILE A 114 11.82 -6.43 5.48
N ASP A 115 12.53 -6.92 6.49
CA ASP A 115 13.26 -8.21 6.43
C ASP A 115 12.41 -9.41 6.85
N ALA A 116 11.47 -9.20 7.78
CA ALA A 116 10.55 -10.19 8.32
C ALA A 116 9.24 -9.51 8.69
N ALA A 117 8.12 -10.24 8.61
CA ALA A 117 6.84 -9.69 9.01
C ALA A 117 5.78 -10.76 9.29
N LYS A 118 4.86 -10.43 10.19
CA LYS A 118 3.72 -11.25 10.58
C LYS A 118 2.46 -10.39 10.59
N GLU A 119 1.48 -10.73 9.75
CA GLU A 119 0.21 -10.01 9.62
C GLU A 119 -0.94 -11.01 9.64
N GLY A 120 -2.08 -10.64 10.24
CA GLY A 120 -3.22 -11.53 10.41
C GLY A 120 -2.89 -12.84 11.16
N GLY A 121 -1.78 -12.89 11.90
CA GLY A 121 -1.31 -14.10 12.56
C GLY A 121 -0.37 -14.99 11.73
N PHE A 122 -0.04 -14.63 10.49
CA PHE A 122 0.79 -15.44 9.59
C PHE A 122 2.13 -14.80 9.29
N HIS A 123 3.19 -15.61 9.29
CA HIS A 123 4.46 -15.18 8.72
C HIS A 123 4.30 -15.04 7.22
N LEU A 124 4.60 -13.86 6.70
CA LEU A 124 4.44 -13.61 5.27
C LEU A 124 5.68 -14.07 4.49
N PRO A 125 5.48 -14.65 3.29
CA PRO A 125 6.57 -15.13 2.47
C PRO A 125 7.27 -13.96 1.76
N MET A 126 8.37 -14.27 1.09
CA MET A 126 8.97 -13.33 0.14
C MET A 126 8.03 -13.11 -1.07
N PRO A 127 8.12 -11.96 -1.76
CA PRO A 127 7.38 -11.76 -3.00
C PRO A 127 7.67 -12.87 -4.02
N GLY A 128 6.64 -13.29 -4.77
CA GLY A 128 6.71 -14.41 -5.71
C GLY A 128 6.43 -15.79 -5.11
N TYR A 129 6.09 -15.86 -3.83
CA TYR A 129 5.73 -17.11 -3.14
C TYR A 129 4.33 -17.05 -2.51
N PHE A 130 3.51 -16.06 -2.89
CA PHE A 130 2.20 -15.87 -2.29
C PHE A 130 1.20 -16.94 -2.71
N GLU A 131 1.30 -17.47 -3.93
CA GLU A 131 0.41 -18.52 -4.42
C GLU A 131 0.54 -19.79 -3.57
N GLN A 132 1.77 -20.27 -3.36
CA GLN A 132 2.03 -21.42 -2.51
C GLN A 132 1.68 -21.15 -1.04
N TRP A 133 2.04 -19.97 -0.53
CA TRP A 133 1.70 -19.58 0.84
C TRP A 133 0.18 -19.54 1.06
N VAL A 134 -0.59 -19.09 0.07
CA VAL A 134 -2.06 -19.12 0.14
C VAL A 134 -2.56 -20.56 0.21
N LYS A 135 -2.06 -21.43 -0.66
CA LYS A 135 -2.41 -22.85 -0.69
C LYS A 135 -2.16 -23.53 0.66
N ASP A 136 -0.98 -23.29 1.24
CA ASP A 136 -0.56 -23.90 2.50
C ASP A 136 -1.41 -23.46 3.69
N ASN A 137 -2.01 -22.27 3.63
CA ASN A 137 -2.73 -21.67 4.75
C ASN A 137 -4.25 -21.57 4.56
N THR A 138 -4.78 -22.03 3.41
CA THR A 138 -6.20 -21.91 3.03
C THR A 138 -7.15 -22.42 4.11
N SER A 139 -6.87 -23.59 4.71
CA SER A 139 -7.73 -24.16 5.76
C SER A 139 -7.85 -23.24 6.98
N ARG A 140 -6.76 -22.56 7.36
CA ARG A 140 -6.80 -21.60 8.48
C ARG A 140 -7.52 -20.32 8.09
N PHE A 141 -7.36 -19.83 6.86
CA PHE A 141 -8.12 -18.67 6.37
C PHE A 141 -9.63 -18.94 6.40
N GLN A 142 -10.05 -20.13 5.97
CA GLN A 142 -11.46 -20.54 6.02
C GLN A 142 -11.99 -20.59 7.46
N SER A 143 -11.20 -21.09 8.42
CA SER A 143 -11.54 -21.05 9.85
C SER A 143 -11.74 -19.62 10.33
N MET A 144 -10.79 -18.72 10.05
CA MET A 144 -10.86 -17.32 10.50
C MET A 144 -12.01 -16.56 9.84
N ALA A 145 -12.28 -16.83 8.57
CA ALA A 145 -13.45 -16.29 7.89
C ALA A 145 -14.77 -16.77 8.52
N ALA A 146 -14.85 -18.05 8.91
CA ALA A 146 -16.01 -18.60 9.62
C ALA A 146 -16.16 -18.04 11.05
N GLU A 147 -15.06 -17.64 11.68
CA GLU A 147 -15.04 -16.91 12.96
C GLU A 147 -15.48 -15.44 12.81
N GLY A 148 -15.64 -14.94 11.58
CA GLY A 148 -16.15 -13.59 11.29
C GLY A 148 -15.06 -12.53 11.06
N ASP A 149 -13.81 -12.93 10.86
CA ASP A 149 -12.72 -11.98 10.57
C ASP A 149 -12.88 -11.39 9.16
N PRO A 150 -13.08 -10.07 9.01
CA PRO A 150 -13.39 -9.44 7.72
C PRO A 150 -12.26 -9.57 6.70
N ASP A 151 -11.01 -9.55 7.13
CA ASP A 151 -9.85 -9.64 6.22
C ASP A 151 -9.79 -11.03 5.61
N PHE A 152 -10.08 -12.07 6.40
CA PHE A 152 -10.08 -13.45 5.92
C PHE A 152 -11.36 -13.82 5.17
N ILE A 153 -12.51 -13.19 5.46
CA ILE A 153 -13.71 -13.29 4.62
C ILE A 153 -13.37 -12.78 3.21
N GLN A 154 -12.73 -11.62 3.10
CA GLN A 154 -12.29 -11.08 1.82
C GLN A 154 -11.26 -11.99 1.16
N LEU A 155 -10.24 -12.47 1.89
CA LEU A 155 -9.24 -13.36 1.32
C LEU A 155 -9.83 -14.68 0.79
N VAL A 156 -10.81 -15.26 1.48
CA VAL A 156 -11.49 -16.48 1.01
C VAL A 156 -12.27 -16.20 -0.28
N ASP A 157 -12.84 -15.01 -0.44
CA ASP A 157 -13.45 -14.59 -1.71
C ASP A 157 -12.40 -14.38 -2.81
N GLU A 158 -11.27 -13.76 -2.48
CA GLU A 158 -10.13 -13.61 -3.40
C GLU A 158 -9.63 -14.97 -3.90
N ILE A 159 -9.49 -15.97 -3.02
CA ILE A 159 -9.06 -17.32 -3.40
C ILE A 159 -10.04 -17.96 -4.41
N LYS A 160 -11.33 -17.65 -4.30
CA LYS A 160 -12.36 -18.16 -5.23
C LYS A 160 -12.37 -17.43 -6.57
N THR A 161 -11.88 -16.20 -6.64
CA THR A 161 -12.07 -15.31 -7.80
C THR A 161 -10.77 -15.01 -8.55
N ARG A 162 -9.61 -15.12 -7.89
CA ARG A 162 -8.29 -14.82 -8.46
C ARG A 162 -7.61 -16.09 -8.97
N PRO A 163 -7.37 -16.23 -10.29
CA PRO A 163 -6.84 -17.46 -10.90
C PRO A 163 -5.50 -17.94 -10.31
N GLU A 164 -4.63 -17.01 -9.94
CA GLU A 164 -3.32 -17.29 -9.34
C GLU A 164 -3.41 -18.03 -8.00
N PHE A 165 -4.55 -17.96 -7.30
CA PHE A 165 -4.78 -18.64 -6.02
C PHE A 165 -5.54 -19.96 -6.15
N GLN A 166 -5.90 -20.38 -7.38
CA GLN A 166 -6.66 -21.61 -7.64
C GLN A 166 -5.78 -22.81 -8.04
N ILE A 167 -4.45 -22.68 -7.96
CA ILE A 167 -3.45 -23.62 -8.50
C ILE A 167 -3.04 -24.70 -7.49
#